data_AF-A0A2X3KDV4-F1
#
_entry.id   AF-A0A2X3KDV4-F1
#
_cell.length_a   1.000
_cell.length_b   1.000
_cell.length_c   1.000
_cell.angle_alpha   90.00
_cell.angle_beta   90.00
_cell.angle_gamma   90.00
#
_symmetry.space_group_name_H-M   'P 1'
#
loop_
_entity.id
_entity.type
_entity.pdbx_description
1 polymer ?
#
loop_
_entity_poly.entity_id
_entity_poly.type
_entity_poly.pdbx_seq_one_letter_code
_entity_poly.pdbx_strand_id
1 'polypeptide(L)'
;MGKFPLLSANIYQKSTGERLFKPWALFKRQDLKIAVIGLTTDDTAKIGNPEYFTDVEFRKPADEAKLVIQELQQTEKPDIIIAATHMGALR
;
A
#
# COMPACT_ATOMS: atom_id res chain seq x y z
N MET A 1 15.22 -5.09 -13.54
CA MET A 1 14.39 -4.47 -12.47
C MET A 1 14.61 -2.97 -12.50
N GLY A 2 13.54 -2.18 -12.58
CA GLY A 2 13.67 -0.72 -12.59
C GLY A 2 14.02 -0.18 -11.19
N LYS A 3 14.74 0.96 -11.15
CA LYS A 3 15.12 1.65 -9.91
C LYS A 3 13.94 2.44 -9.34
N PHE A 4 12.90 1.75 -8.88
CA PHE A 4 11.72 2.37 -8.26
C PHE A 4 11.20 1.53 -7.08
N PRO A 5 10.55 2.15 -6.09
CA PRO A 5 10.03 1.42 -4.93
C PRO A 5 8.86 0.52 -5.32
N LEU A 6 8.82 -0.68 -4.75
CA LEU A 6 7.62 -1.52 -4.72
C LEU A 6 6.82 -1.15 -3.47
N LEU A 7 5.54 -0.80 -3.66
CA LEU A 7 4.68 -0.25 -2.63
C LEU A 7 3.48 -1.15 -2.38
N SER A 8 3.17 -1.38 -1.11
CA SER A 8 1.90 -1.98 -0.68
C SER A 8 1.67 -1.68 0.79
N ALA A 9 0.57 -1.02 1.12
CA ALA A 9 0.23 -0.66 2.48
C ALA A 9 -0.49 -1.77 3.25
N ASN A 10 -1.19 -2.65 2.54
CA ASN A 10 -2.12 -3.60 3.13
C ASN A 10 -1.57 -5.04 3.23
N ILE A 11 -0.27 -5.23 3.00
CA ILE A 11 0.39 -6.53 3.13
C ILE A 11 1.21 -6.56 4.42
N TYR A 12 0.86 -7.48 5.29
CA TYR A 12 1.40 -7.60 6.63
C TYR A 12 2.03 -8.97 6.86
N GLN A 13 3.06 -9.00 7.71
CA GLN A 13 3.52 -10.23 8.32
C GLN A 13 2.65 -10.53 9.54
N LYS A 14 2.07 -11.74 9.62
CA LYS A 14 1.13 -12.09 10.70
C LYS A 14 1.82 -12.14 12.06
N SER A 15 3.01 -12.72 12.10
CA SER A 15 3.78 -12.94 13.34
C SER A 15 4.20 -11.63 14.04
N THR A 16 4.48 -10.57 13.28
CA THR A 16 4.96 -9.29 13.81
C THR A 16 3.92 -8.17 13.76
N GLY A 17 2.93 -8.28 12.86
CA GLY A 17 1.99 -7.20 12.58
C GLY A 17 2.63 -6.04 11.80
N GLU A 18 3.83 -6.23 11.25
CA GLU A 18 4.54 -5.22 10.46
C GLU A 18 4.21 -5.31 8.97
N ARG A 19 4.29 -4.17 8.28
CA ARG A 19 4.11 -4.13 6.81
C ARG A 19 5.32 -4.74 6.12
N LEU A 20 5.08 -5.65 5.17
CA LEU A 20 6.15 -6.29 4.39
C LEU A 20 6.74 -5.38 3.31
N PHE A 21 6.02 -4.32 2.93
CA PHE A 21 6.45 -3.35 1.93
C PHE A 21 6.29 -1.93 2.46
N LYS A 22 6.97 -0.97 1.81
CA LYS A 22 6.72 0.44 2.09
C LYS A 22 5.28 0.78 1.70
N PRO A 23 4.51 1.46 2.57
CA PRO A 23 3.11 1.76 2.30
C PRO A 23 2.92 2.89 1.27
N TRP A 24 3.87 3.83 1.22
CA TRP A 24 3.89 4.93 0.25
C TRP A 24 5.31 5.36 -0.10
N ALA A 25 5.42 6.18 -1.14
CA ALA A 25 6.60 6.98 -1.45
C ALA A 25 6.21 8.45 -1.62
N LEU A 26 7.11 9.34 -1.20
CA LEU A 26 6.96 10.78 -1.37
C LEU A 26 7.80 11.25 -2.55
N PHE A 27 7.22 12.14 -3.34
CA PHE A 27 7.88 12.78 -4.47
C PHE A 27 7.71 14.29 -4.36
N LYS A 28 8.78 15.02 -4.64
CA LYS A 28 8.71 16.46 -4.84
C LYS A 28 8.69 16.76 -6.33
N ARG A 29 7.75 17.59 -6.77
CA ARG A 29 7.66 18.11 -8.14
C ARG A 29 7.43 19.59 -8.05
N GLN A 30 8.46 20.37 -8.40
CA GLN A 30 8.49 21.81 -8.14
C GLN A 30 8.31 22.07 -6.63
N ASP A 31 7.31 22.86 -6.26
CA ASP A 31 6.89 23.17 -4.90
C ASP A 31 5.89 22.17 -4.31
N LEU A 32 5.31 21.28 -5.14
CA LEU A 32 4.31 20.30 -4.71
C LEU A 32 4.95 19.03 -4.10
N LYS A 33 4.37 18.59 -2.98
CA LYS A 33 4.61 17.29 -2.33
C LYS A 33 3.52 16.30 -2.73
N ILE A 34 3.93 15.22 -3.38
CA ILE A 34 3.04 14.16 -3.87
C ILE A 34 3.31 12.88 -3.09
N ALA A 35 2.29 12.32 -2.46
CA ALA A 35 2.34 10.98 -1.88
C ALA A 35 1.72 9.97 -2.83
N VAL A 36 2.42 8.85 -3.08
CA VAL A 36 1.90 7.72 -3.84
C VAL A 36 1.76 6.53 -2.88
N ILE A 37 0.53 6.07 -2.67
CA ILE A 37 0.17 4.92 -1.83
C ILE A 37 0.10 3.67 -2.71
N GLY A 38 0.66 2.55 -2.25
CA GLY A 38 0.48 1.24 -2.92
C GLY A 38 -0.60 0.40 -2.24
N LEU A 39 -1.48 -0.24 -3.01
CA LEU A 39 -2.49 -1.16 -2.49
C LEU A 39 -2.61 -2.39 -3.38
N THR A 40 -2.71 -3.58 -2.77
CA THR A 40 -2.83 -4.86 -3.47
C THR A 40 -4.15 -5.53 -3.11
N THR A 41 -4.84 -6.17 -4.06
CA THR A 41 -6.07 -6.93 -3.76
C THR A 41 -5.84 -7.97 -2.64
N ASP A 42 -6.83 -8.07 -1.74
CA ASP A 42 -6.86 -9.07 -0.67
C ASP A 42 -7.23 -10.48 -1.16
N ASP A 43 -7.66 -10.62 -2.42
CA ASP A 43 -7.87 -11.93 -3.05
C ASP A 43 -6.55 -12.68 -3.36
N THR A 44 -5.40 -12.01 -3.28
CA THR A 44 -4.09 -12.62 -3.55
C THR A 44 -3.85 -13.87 -2.69
N ALA A 45 -4.19 -13.80 -1.40
CA ALA A 45 -4.05 -14.94 -0.48
C ALA A 45 -5.00 -16.09 -0.80
N LYS A 46 -6.13 -15.83 -1.48
CA LYS A 46 -7.13 -16.84 -1.85
C LYS A 46 -6.75 -17.58 -3.14
N ILE A 47 -6.08 -16.89 -4.06
CA ILE A 47 -5.82 -17.39 -5.42
C ILE A 47 -4.41 -18.00 -5.55
N GLY A 48 -3.42 -17.49 -4.82
CA GLY A 48 -2.04 -17.98 -4.93
C GLY A 48 -1.74 -19.22 -4.08
N ASN A 49 -0.48 -19.68 -4.12
CA ASN A 49 -0.04 -20.86 -3.37
C ASN A 49 -0.03 -20.57 -1.85
N PRO A 50 -0.82 -21.28 -1.03
CA PRO A 50 -0.90 -21.07 0.42
C PRO A 50 0.45 -21.15 1.14
N GLU A 51 1.39 -21.97 0.64
CA GLU A 51 2.71 -22.15 1.26
C GLU A 51 3.50 -20.83 1.32
N TYR A 52 3.36 -19.95 0.32
CA TYR A 52 4.04 -18.66 0.27
C TYR A 52 3.36 -17.59 1.14
N PHE A 53 2.17 -17.85 1.67
CA PHE A 53 1.39 -16.89 2.45
C PHE A 53 1.13 -17.35 3.89
N THR A 54 1.82 -18.39 4.36
CA THR A 54 1.67 -18.93 5.71
C THR A 54 1.74 -17.82 6.77
N ASP A 55 2.76 -16.95 6.69
CA ASP A 55 2.96 -15.79 7.58
C ASP A 55 2.60 -14.44 6.94
N VAL A 56 1.82 -14.44 5.85
CA VAL A 56 1.44 -13.22 5.12
C VAL A 56 -0.07 -13.01 5.19
N GLU A 57 -0.48 -11.79 5.56
CA GLU A 57 -1.87 -11.34 5.57
C GLU A 57 -2.05 -10.20 4.56
N PHE A 58 -3.12 -10.27 3.78
CA PHE A 58 -3.60 -9.17 2.96
C PHE A 58 -4.83 -8.57 3.62
N ARG A 59 -4.70 -7.39 4.20
CA ARG A 59 -5.81 -6.66 4.83
C ARG A 59 -6.67 -5.99 3.77
N LYS A 60 -7.91 -5.67 4.13
CA LYS A 60 -8.86 -4.97 3.25
C LYS A 60 -8.25 -3.65 2.74
N PRO A 61 -8.02 -3.49 1.43
CA PRO A 61 -7.29 -2.33 0.91
C PRO A 61 -8.00 -1.01 1.18
N ALA A 62 -9.33 -0.99 1.16
CA ALA A 62 -10.12 0.23 1.39
C ALA A 62 -10.02 0.75 2.83
N ASP A 63 -9.95 -0.15 3.80
CA ASP A 63 -9.78 0.23 5.21
C ASP A 63 -8.34 0.70 5.46
N GLU A 64 -7.37 0.02 4.86
CA GLU A 64 -5.96 0.41 4.93
C GLU A 64 -5.72 1.79 4.28
N ALA A 65 -6.38 2.06 3.13
CA ALA A 65 -6.29 3.34 2.46
C ALA A 65 -6.71 4.50 3.38
N LYS A 66 -7.80 4.34 4.14
CA LYS A 66 -8.29 5.37 5.07
C LYS A 66 -7.24 5.66 6.15
N LEU A 67 -6.66 4.62 6.73
CA LEU A 67 -5.63 4.75 7.77
C LEU A 67 -4.39 5.48 7.23
N VAL A 68 -3.90 5.07 6.06
CA VAL A 68 -2.71 5.66 5.44
C VAL A 68 -2.95 7.11 5.01
N ILE A 69 -4.12 7.43 4.46
CA ILE A 69 -4.46 8.81 4.09
C ILE A 69 -4.48 9.69 5.34
N GLN A 70 -5.09 9.22 6.43
CA GLN A 70 -5.12 9.94 7.69
C GLN A 70 -3.70 10.16 8.24
N GLU A 71 -2.86 9.12 8.22
CA GLU A 71 -1.46 9.20 8.64
C GLU A 71 -0.69 10.25 7.81
N LEU A 72 -0.77 10.17 6.47
CA LEU A 72 -0.11 11.11 5.56
C LEU A 72 -0.58 12.56 5.75
N GLN A 73 -1.87 12.78 6.00
CA GLN A 73 -2.41 14.11 6.27
C GLN A 73 -1.92 14.69 7.60
N GLN A 74 -1.66 13.85 8.61
CA GLN A 74 -1.19 14.30 9.92
C GLN A 74 0.33 14.54 9.95
N THR A 75 1.11 13.68 9.29
CA THR A 75 2.58 13.69 9.37
C THR A 75 3.23 14.44 8.23
N GLU A 76 2.92 14.06 6.99
CA GLU A 76 3.61 14.55 5.79
C GLU A 76 2.94 15.75 5.15
N LYS A 77 1.62 15.87 5.28
CA LYS A 77 0.78 16.93 4.68
C LYS A 77 1.08 17.12 3.18
N PRO A 78 0.95 16.07 2.34
CA PRO A 78 1.15 16.20 0.91
C PRO A 78 0.04 17.04 0.27
N ASP A 79 0.38 17.78 -0.77
CA ASP A 79 -0.57 18.54 -1.58
C ASP A 79 -1.45 17.61 -2.44
N ILE A 80 -0.88 16.48 -2.86
CA ILE A 80 -1.54 15.48 -3.71
C ILE A 80 -1.30 14.09 -3.15
N ILE A 81 -2.37 13.28 -3.08
CA ILE A 81 -2.30 11.85 -2.76
C ILE A 81 -2.80 11.06 -3.98
N ILE A 82 -1.98 10.14 -4.46
CA ILE A 82 -2.29 9.22 -5.56
C ILE A 82 -2.27 7.80 -5.00
N ALA A 83 -3.27 6.99 -5.34
CA ALA A 83 -3.27 5.55 -5.03
C ALA A 83 -2.90 4.75 -6.29
N ALA A 84 -1.78 4.04 -6.24
CA ALA A 84 -1.42 3.02 -7.22
C ALA A 84 -1.97 1.68 -6.74
N THR A 85 -3.09 1.24 -7.32
CA THR A 85 -3.84 0.07 -6.86
C THR A 85 -3.75 -1.10 -7.83
N HIS A 86 -3.66 -2.32 -7.28
CA HIS A 86 -3.86 -3.58 -7.99
C HIS A 86 -5.14 -4.26 -7.48
N MET A 87 -6.26 -3.54 -7.55
CA MET A 87 -7.56 -4.01 -7.05
C MET A 87 -8.54 -4.40 -8.17
N GLY A 88 -8.20 -4.11 -9.43
CA GLY A 88 -9.15 -4.13 -10.53
C GLY A 88 -10.13 -2.94 -10.46
N ALA A 89 -10.67 -2.54 -11.60
CA ALA A 89 -11.80 -1.61 -11.65
C ALA A 89 -13.07 -2.44 -11.89
N LEU A 90 -13.84 -2.70 -10.83
CA LEU A 90 -15.18 -3.25 -10.97
C LEU A 90 -16.09 -2.10 -11.44
N ARG A 91 -16.75 -2.30 -12.57
CA ARG A 91 -17.83 -1.43 -13.06
C ARG A 91 -19.12 -1.72 -12.32
#